data_AF-A0A1U7LQC1-F1
#
_entry.id   AF-A0A1U7LQC1-F1
#
_cell.length_a   1.000
_cell.length_b   1.000
_cell.length_c   1.000
_cell.angle_alpha   90.00
_cell.angle_beta   90.00
_cell.angle_gamma   90.00
#
_symmetry.space_group_name_H-M   'P 1'
#
loop_
_entity.id
_entity.type
_entity.pdbx_description
1 polymer ?
#
loop_
_entity_poly.entity_id
_entity_poly.type
_entity_poly.pdbx_seq_one_letter_code
_entity_poly.pdbx_strand_id
1 'polypeptide(L)'
;MLMIGNEVLYSNRDTAVNLIAKIKSVRSQVVAAGYTGPIGTADTVQSYLQNPGLCASGVLDVVGLNAHPYFDADPSKSAADDGALVQSYVNQVSAACANKNIFVTETGFPNHGNTNGGMVPSYANQKTAIGSVLSVMGPNVCFFVTYQEPWKQPGRFNVEQSWGMFDLTNPSNDVW
;
A
#
# COMPACT_ATOMS: atom_id res chain seq x y z
N MET A 1 6.15 10.86 9.06
CA MET A 1 6.60 10.85 7.65
C MET A 1 5.62 11.68 6.84
N LEU A 2 6.06 12.26 5.72
CA LEU A 2 5.21 13.01 4.81
C LEU A 2 5.27 12.35 3.43
N MET A 3 4.14 11.81 2.98
CA MET A 3 3.99 11.24 1.64
C MET A 3 3.41 12.29 0.69
N ILE A 4 4.18 12.66 -0.32
CA ILE A 4 3.81 13.68 -1.31
C ILE A 4 3.29 12.94 -2.54
N GLY A 5 1.96 12.81 -2.60
CA GLY A 5 1.30 12.00 -3.61
C GLY A 5 0.97 10.60 -3.10
N ASN A 6 -0.11 10.06 -3.65
CA ASN A 6 -0.53 8.67 -3.48
C ASN A 6 -0.90 8.15 -4.86
N GLU A 7 -0.25 7.09 -5.34
CA GLU A 7 -0.52 6.44 -6.63
C GLU A 7 -0.53 7.41 -7.83
N VAL A 8 0.36 8.39 -7.83
CA VAL A 8 0.42 9.40 -8.91
C VAL A 8 0.77 8.74 -10.24
N LEU A 9 1.70 7.79 -10.22
CA LEU A 9 2.16 7.10 -11.41
C LEU A 9 1.20 5.99 -11.83
N TYR A 10 0.72 5.18 -10.87
CA TYR A 10 -0.25 4.11 -11.15
C TYR A 10 -1.52 4.64 -11.81
N SER A 11 -2.05 5.76 -11.30
CA SER A 11 -3.26 6.40 -11.84
C SER A 11 -3.01 7.25 -13.10
N ASN A 12 -1.77 7.30 -13.61
CA ASN A 12 -1.36 8.16 -14.73
C ASN A 12 -1.76 9.64 -14.54
N ARG A 13 -1.83 10.11 -13.29
CA ARG A 13 -2.19 11.51 -12.99
C ARG A 13 -1.08 12.48 -13.36
N ASP A 14 0.18 12.04 -13.29
CA ASP A 14 1.32 12.83 -13.70
C ASP A 14 2.52 11.92 -14.04
N THR A 15 3.61 12.52 -14.53
CA THR A 15 4.86 11.84 -14.86
C THR A 15 5.81 11.76 -13.66
N ALA A 16 6.74 10.80 -13.68
CA ALA A 16 7.80 10.69 -12.65
C ALA A 16 8.66 11.97 -12.56
N VAL A 17 8.94 12.63 -13.69
CA VAL A 17 9.72 13.87 -13.71
C VAL A 17 9.00 14.99 -12.95
N ASN A 18 7.70 15.17 -13.20
CA ASN A 18 6.90 16.17 -12.51
C ASN A 18 6.71 15.84 -11.04
N LEU A 19 6.52 14.57 -10.69
CA LEU A 19 6.45 14.11 -9.30
C LEU A 19 7.75 14.42 -8.54
N ILE A 20 8.92 14.13 -9.13
CA ILE A 20 10.23 14.46 -8.56
C ILE A 20 10.36 15.98 -8.33
N ALA A 21 9.98 16.79 -9.31
CA ALA A 21 10.00 18.24 -9.19
C ALA A 21 9.07 18.74 -8.07
N LYS A 22 7.87 18.16 -7.96
CA LYS A 22 6.90 18.48 -6.91
C LYS A 22 7.43 18.11 -5.52
N ILE A 23 8.04 16.93 -5.37
CA ILE A 23 8.65 16.49 -4.11
C ILE A 23 9.75 17.47 -3.69
N LYS A 24 10.63 17.88 -4.61
CA LYS A 24 11.69 18.87 -4.32
C LYS A 24 11.10 20.22 -3.87
N SER A 25 10.07 20.69 -4.58
CA SER A 25 9.40 21.96 -4.28
C SER A 25 8.68 21.95 -2.92
N VAL A 26 7.99 20.86 -2.58
CA VAL A 26 7.34 20.73 -1.27
C VAL A 26 8.38 20.56 -0.16
N ARG A 27 9.41 19.74 -0.38
CA ARG A 27 10.52 19.56 0.57
C ARG A 27 11.14 20.89 0.98
N SER A 28 11.47 21.77 0.04
CA SER A 28 12.09 23.07 0.37
C SER A 28 11.19 23.92 1.27
N GLN A 29 9.89 23.94 1.02
CA GLN A 29 8.92 24.71 1.80
C GLN A 29 8.74 24.13 3.21
N VAL A 30 8.53 22.81 3.34
CA VAL A 30 8.27 22.20 4.66
C VAL A 30 9.51 22.17 5.54
N VAL A 31 10.70 21.98 4.95
CA VAL A 31 11.97 22.05 5.69
C VAL A 31 12.23 23.48 6.16
N ALA A 32 11.98 24.49 5.32
CA ALA A 32 12.08 25.89 5.73
C ALA A 32 11.09 26.24 6.86
N ALA A 33 9.94 25.57 6.91
CA ALA A 33 8.95 25.67 7.99
C ALA A 33 9.28 24.82 9.24
N GLY A 34 10.42 24.12 9.26
CA GLY A 34 10.90 23.36 10.43
C GLY A 34 10.52 21.88 10.46
N TYR A 35 9.96 21.31 9.39
CA TYR A 35 9.70 19.87 9.32
C TYR A 35 11.00 19.08 9.15
N THR A 36 11.24 18.12 10.04
CA THR A 36 12.46 17.28 10.08
C THR A 36 12.21 15.80 9.81
N GLY A 37 10.95 15.40 9.63
CA GLY A 37 10.60 13.99 9.37
C GLY A 37 10.96 13.54 7.96
N PRO A 38 10.92 12.22 7.69
CA PRO A 38 11.23 11.68 6.36
C PRO A 38 10.15 12.08 5.36
N ILE A 39 10.57 12.33 4.12
CA ILE A 39 9.72 12.67 2.97
C ILE A 39 9.79 11.55 1.94
N GLY A 40 8.63 11.15 1.43
CA GLY A 40 8.48 10.13 0.39
C GLY A 40 7.31 10.43 -0.53
N THR A 41 6.95 9.43 -1.33
CA THR A 41 5.69 9.32 -2.07
C THR A 41 5.17 7.89 -1.87
N ALA A 42 3.86 7.69 -1.93
CA ALA A 42 3.26 6.37 -1.93
C ALA A 42 2.86 5.98 -3.36
N ASP A 43 3.23 4.79 -3.82
CA ASP A 43 2.80 4.26 -5.12
C ASP A 43 2.85 2.72 -5.13
N THR A 44 2.39 2.10 -6.22
CA THR A 44 2.37 0.63 -6.36
C THR A 44 3.75 0.05 -6.67
N VAL A 45 3.90 -1.26 -6.49
CA VAL A 45 5.12 -2.02 -6.88
C VAL A 45 5.51 -1.70 -8.32
N GLN A 46 4.55 -1.79 -9.24
CA GLN A 46 4.79 -1.61 -10.67
C GLN A 46 5.25 -0.18 -11.00
N SER A 47 4.68 0.82 -10.33
CA SER A 47 5.08 2.22 -10.50
C SER A 47 6.56 2.43 -10.22
N TYR A 48 7.09 1.85 -9.15
CA TYR A 48 8.51 1.96 -8.82
C TYR A 48 9.41 1.21 -9.81
N LEU A 49 9.02 -0.02 -10.20
CA LEU A 49 9.78 -0.83 -11.15
C LEU A 49 9.83 -0.20 -12.55
N GLN A 50 8.75 0.44 -13.00
CA GLN A 50 8.67 1.09 -14.31
C GLN A 50 9.29 2.50 -14.33
N ASN A 51 9.52 3.11 -13.17
CA ASN A 51 10.06 4.46 -13.07
C ASN A 51 11.35 4.50 -12.23
N PRO A 52 12.42 3.79 -12.64
CA PRO A 52 13.67 3.72 -11.87
C PRO A 52 14.31 5.10 -11.62
N GLY A 53 14.04 6.08 -12.50
CA GLY A 53 14.46 7.47 -12.32
C GLY A 53 13.91 8.14 -11.06
N LEU A 54 12.72 7.75 -10.58
CA LEU A 54 12.16 8.26 -9.33
C LEU A 54 13.06 7.85 -8.15
N CYS A 55 13.40 6.57 -8.04
CA CYS A 55 14.26 6.10 -6.95
C CYS A 55 15.72 6.55 -7.09
N ALA A 56 16.25 6.62 -8.31
CA ALA A 56 17.60 7.12 -8.58
C ALA A 56 17.76 8.62 -8.32
N SER A 57 16.67 9.40 -8.31
CA SER A 57 16.73 10.86 -8.17
C SER A 57 17.22 11.38 -6.81
N GLY A 58 17.25 10.50 -5.79
CA GLY A 58 17.66 10.85 -4.43
C GLY A 58 16.66 11.69 -3.63
N VAL A 59 15.46 11.98 -4.17
CA VAL A 59 14.48 12.86 -3.50
C VAL A 59 13.65 12.18 -2.42
N LEU A 60 13.75 10.85 -2.30
CA LEU A 60 12.98 10.04 -1.35
C LEU A 60 13.87 9.65 -0.15
N ASP A 61 13.48 10.07 1.05
CA ASP A 61 14.09 9.59 2.30
C ASP A 61 13.51 8.22 2.69
N VAL A 62 12.23 8.02 2.37
CA VAL A 62 11.48 6.77 2.54
C VAL A 62 10.66 6.51 1.27
N VAL A 63 10.50 5.24 0.91
CA VAL A 63 9.61 4.82 -0.16
C VAL A 63 8.31 4.31 0.47
N GLY A 64 7.18 4.93 0.12
CA GLY A 64 5.86 4.46 0.53
C GLY A 64 5.33 3.43 -0.47
N LEU A 65 4.98 2.24 -0.01
CA LEU A 65 4.51 1.17 -0.88
C LEU A 65 3.05 0.83 -0.61
N ASN A 66 2.20 0.97 -1.62
CA ASN A 66 0.86 0.37 -1.61
C ASN A 66 0.97 -1.04 -2.19
N ALA A 67 0.69 -2.04 -1.37
CA ALA A 67 0.90 -3.46 -1.66
C ALA A 67 -0.35 -4.26 -1.33
N HIS A 68 -1.14 -4.60 -2.34
CA HIS A 68 -2.38 -5.35 -2.17
C HIS A 68 -2.34 -6.65 -2.98
N PRO A 69 -1.79 -7.75 -2.41
CA PRO A 69 -1.69 -9.02 -3.14
C PRO A 69 -3.03 -9.59 -3.61
N TYR A 70 -4.14 -9.18 -2.99
CA TYR A 70 -5.51 -9.45 -3.48
C TYR A 70 -5.67 -9.18 -4.99
N PHE A 71 -5.03 -8.14 -5.55
CA PHE A 71 -5.19 -7.76 -6.95
C PHE A 71 -4.33 -8.56 -7.94
N ASP A 72 -3.33 -9.30 -7.49
CA ASP A 72 -2.33 -9.97 -8.36
C ASP A 72 -2.79 -11.33 -8.92
N ALA A 73 -4.08 -11.67 -8.74
CA ALA A 73 -4.79 -12.77 -9.41
C ALA A 73 -3.97 -14.05 -9.64
N ASP A 74 -3.64 -14.77 -8.57
CA ASP A 74 -2.93 -16.06 -8.63
C ASP A 74 -3.80 -17.15 -7.97
N PRO A 75 -4.23 -18.19 -8.72
CA PRO A 75 -5.05 -19.28 -8.17
C PRO A 75 -4.29 -20.19 -7.19
N SER A 76 -2.96 -20.10 -7.14
CA SER A 76 -2.13 -20.86 -6.20
C SER A 76 -1.91 -20.18 -4.85
N LYS A 77 -2.39 -18.94 -4.69
CA LYS A 77 -2.23 -18.12 -3.48
C LYS A 77 -3.53 -18.04 -2.69
N SER A 78 -3.39 -17.69 -1.43
CA SER A 78 -4.49 -17.54 -0.48
C SER A 78 -4.22 -16.38 0.48
N ALA A 79 -5.19 -16.05 1.32
CA ALA A 79 -5.03 -15.07 2.39
C ALA A 79 -3.86 -15.39 3.35
N ALA A 80 -3.49 -16.67 3.53
CA ALA A 80 -2.35 -17.04 4.37
C ALA A 80 -1.00 -16.59 3.77
N ASP A 81 -0.93 -16.46 2.45
CA ASP A 81 0.28 -16.09 1.71
C ASP A 81 0.50 -14.57 1.67
N ASP A 82 -0.46 -13.77 2.15
CA ASP A 82 -0.49 -12.31 1.98
C ASP A 82 0.76 -11.63 2.57
N GLY A 83 1.19 -12.03 3.78
CA GLY A 83 2.43 -11.53 4.38
C GLY A 83 3.67 -11.84 3.54
N ALA A 84 3.81 -13.07 3.05
CA ALA A 84 4.95 -13.45 2.22
C ALA A 84 4.97 -12.67 0.89
N LEU A 85 3.81 -12.42 0.30
CA LEU A 85 3.66 -11.62 -0.92
C LEU A 85 4.04 -10.15 -0.67
N VAL A 86 3.49 -9.51 0.37
CA VAL A 86 3.86 -8.14 0.77
C VAL A 86 5.37 -8.02 1.02
N GLN A 87 5.97 -8.96 1.75
CA GLN A 87 7.42 -8.98 1.98
C GLN A 87 8.20 -9.09 0.67
N SER A 88 7.73 -9.90 -0.29
CA SER A 88 8.35 -10.03 -1.60
C SER A 88 8.30 -8.72 -2.39
N TYR A 89 7.21 -7.96 -2.28
CA TYR A 89 7.03 -6.66 -2.94
C TYR A 89 7.94 -5.61 -2.34
N VAL A 90 8.04 -5.58 -1.01
CA VAL A 90 9.02 -4.76 -0.28
C VAL A 90 10.44 -5.05 -0.77
N ASN A 91 10.83 -6.32 -0.90
CA ASN A 91 12.17 -6.69 -1.36
C ASN A 91 12.44 -6.24 -2.80
N GLN A 92 11.46 -6.41 -3.70
CA GLN A 92 11.58 -5.98 -5.10
C GLN A 92 11.75 -4.46 -5.21
N VAL A 93 10.91 -3.69 -4.52
CA VAL A 93 10.97 -2.22 -4.55
C VAL A 93 12.23 -1.71 -3.86
N SER A 94 12.62 -2.32 -2.73
CA SER A 94 13.87 -1.98 -2.05
C SER A 94 15.08 -2.16 -2.98
N ALA A 95 15.18 -3.31 -3.67
CA ALA A 95 16.24 -3.55 -4.64
C ALA A 95 16.23 -2.53 -5.79
N ALA A 96 15.06 -2.23 -6.35
CA ALA A 96 14.92 -1.22 -7.41
C ALA A 96 15.27 0.20 -6.94
N CYS A 97 15.14 0.46 -5.63
CA CYS A 97 15.37 1.76 -5.02
C CYS A 97 16.67 1.84 -4.23
N ALA A 98 17.70 1.11 -4.68
CA ALA A 98 19.05 1.13 -4.10
C ALA A 98 19.07 0.75 -2.60
N ASN A 99 18.30 -0.28 -2.23
CA ASN A 99 18.12 -0.80 -0.88
C ASN A 99 17.60 0.25 0.12
N LYS A 100 16.80 1.22 -0.34
CA LYS A 100 16.13 2.20 0.52
C LYS A 100 15.13 1.51 1.45
N ASN A 101 14.92 2.13 2.62
CA ASN A 101 13.87 1.73 3.54
C ASN A 101 12.49 1.91 2.89
N ILE A 102 11.69 0.85 2.95
CA ILE A 102 10.31 0.81 2.50
C ILE A 102 9.39 0.88 3.71
N PHE A 103 8.36 1.70 3.64
CA PHE A 103 7.23 1.64 4.56
C PHE A 103 5.99 1.25 3.76
N VAL A 104 5.30 0.17 4.14
CA VAL A 104 4.07 -0.23 3.45
C VAL A 104 2.97 0.72 3.89
N THR A 105 2.60 1.66 3.03
CA THR A 105 1.63 2.73 3.32
C THR A 105 0.20 2.23 3.26
N GLU A 106 -0.07 1.26 2.39
CA GLU A 106 -1.38 0.62 2.27
C GLU A 106 -1.18 -0.87 1.97
N THR A 107 -1.86 -1.70 2.75
CA THR A 107 -2.06 -3.13 2.47
C THR A 107 -3.25 -3.61 3.26
N GLY A 108 -3.87 -4.71 2.87
CA GLY A 108 -5.01 -5.26 3.57
C GLY A 108 -5.64 -6.38 2.77
N PHE A 109 -6.82 -6.78 3.21
CA PHE A 109 -7.58 -7.83 2.54
C PHE A 109 -9.08 -7.55 2.71
N PRO A 110 -9.90 -7.66 1.64
CA PRO A 110 -11.32 -7.37 1.74
C PRO A 110 -12.07 -8.50 2.45
N ASN A 111 -13.09 -8.15 3.23
CA ASN A 111 -13.97 -9.12 3.89
C ASN A 111 -15.23 -9.48 3.09
N HIS A 112 -15.54 -8.73 2.02
CA HIS A 112 -16.64 -9.01 1.09
C HIS A 112 -16.24 -8.65 -0.34
N GLY A 113 -16.99 -9.20 -1.30
CA GLY A 113 -16.81 -8.99 -2.73
C GLY A 113 -16.49 -10.28 -3.46
N ASN A 114 -15.94 -10.16 -4.67
CA ASN A 114 -15.67 -11.27 -5.55
C ASN A 114 -14.28 -11.88 -5.27
N THR A 115 -14.15 -13.19 -5.47
CA THR A 115 -12.85 -13.86 -5.49
C THR A 115 -11.98 -13.36 -6.66
N ASN A 116 -10.68 -13.17 -6.41
CA ASN A 116 -9.68 -12.89 -7.46
C ASN A 116 -8.52 -13.90 -7.35
N GLY A 117 -8.34 -14.77 -8.35
CA GLY A 117 -7.42 -15.91 -8.21
C GLY A 117 -7.84 -16.81 -7.03
N GLY A 118 -6.93 -17.10 -6.12
CA GLY A 118 -7.23 -17.80 -4.86
C GLY A 118 -7.50 -16.88 -3.66
N MET A 119 -7.59 -15.56 -3.90
CA MET A 119 -7.89 -14.56 -2.86
C MET A 119 -9.40 -14.43 -2.67
N VAL A 120 -9.94 -15.13 -1.67
CA VAL A 120 -11.38 -15.20 -1.38
C VAL A 120 -11.74 -14.23 -0.25
N PRO A 121 -12.51 -13.15 -0.49
CA PRO A 121 -12.96 -12.23 0.56
C PRO A 121 -13.82 -12.92 1.61
N SER A 122 -13.46 -12.77 2.89
CA SER A 122 -14.28 -13.12 4.05
C SER A 122 -13.65 -12.50 5.30
N TYR A 123 -14.41 -12.34 6.39
CA TYR A 123 -13.82 -11.90 7.67
C TYR A 123 -12.71 -12.84 8.17
N ALA A 124 -12.88 -14.16 8.03
CA ALA A 124 -11.88 -15.14 8.43
C ALA A 124 -10.57 -15.01 7.62
N ASN A 125 -10.69 -14.83 6.29
CA ASN A 125 -9.53 -14.61 5.43
C ASN A 125 -8.90 -13.24 5.66
N GLN A 126 -9.68 -12.20 5.92
CA GLN A 126 -9.15 -10.88 6.28
C GLN A 126 -8.31 -10.96 7.57
N LYS A 127 -8.81 -11.63 8.62
CA LYS A 127 -8.04 -11.88 9.86
C LYS A 127 -6.75 -12.65 9.58
N THR A 128 -6.82 -13.68 8.73
CA THR A 128 -5.67 -14.50 8.35
C THR A 128 -4.61 -13.69 7.60
N ALA A 129 -5.01 -12.90 6.61
CA ALA A 129 -4.14 -12.05 5.82
C ALA A 129 -3.46 -10.97 6.66
N ILE A 130 -4.23 -10.22 7.45
CA ILE A 130 -3.69 -9.17 8.32
C ILE A 130 -2.72 -9.75 9.36
N GLY A 131 -3.05 -10.90 9.96
CA GLY A 131 -2.14 -11.61 10.86
C GLY A 131 -0.84 -12.04 10.17
N SER A 132 -0.94 -12.58 8.94
CA SER A 132 0.22 -12.96 8.12
C SER A 132 1.11 -11.75 7.81
N VAL A 133 0.54 -10.63 7.37
CA VAL A 133 1.28 -9.39 7.08
C VAL A 133 1.93 -8.82 8.34
N LEU A 134 1.20 -8.75 9.46
CA LEU A 134 1.73 -8.23 10.73
C LEU A 134 2.93 -9.07 11.22
N SER A 135 2.89 -10.39 11.01
CA SER A 135 3.96 -11.30 11.45
C SER A 135 5.31 -11.05 10.76
N VAL A 136 5.31 -10.50 9.54
CA VAL A 136 6.53 -10.23 8.76
C VAL A 136 6.91 -8.75 8.75
N MET A 137 5.93 -7.84 8.71
CA MET A 137 6.17 -6.40 8.62
C MET A 137 6.37 -5.72 9.97
N GLY A 138 5.79 -6.27 11.04
CA GLY A 138 5.78 -5.65 12.36
C GLY A 138 5.25 -4.21 12.31
N PRO A 139 5.99 -3.20 12.78
CA PRO A 139 5.54 -1.80 12.77
C PRO A 139 5.69 -1.08 11.42
N ASN A 140 6.27 -1.73 10.39
CA ASN A 140 6.58 -1.08 9.10
C ASN A 140 5.43 -1.17 8.07
N VAL A 141 4.20 -1.14 8.56
CA VAL A 141 2.99 -1.28 7.75
C VAL A 141 1.86 -0.43 8.30
N CYS A 142 1.08 0.17 7.40
CA CYS A 142 -0.19 0.80 7.67
C CYS A 142 -1.29 0.00 6.95
N PHE A 143 -2.21 -0.57 7.73
CA PHE A 143 -3.31 -1.34 7.18
C PHE A 143 -4.39 -0.44 6.61
N PHE A 144 -4.81 -0.76 5.40
CA PHE A 144 -5.93 -0.18 4.69
C PHE A 144 -7.14 -1.08 4.94
N VAL A 145 -8.14 -0.66 5.72
CA VAL A 145 -8.32 0.66 6.36
C VAL A 145 -9.07 0.47 7.69
N THR A 146 -9.18 1.50 8.53
CA THR A 146 -9.85 1.37 9.84
C THR A 146 -11.29 0.89 9.72
N TYR A 147 -12.13 1.54 8.92
CA TYR A 147 -13.57 1.26 8.83
C TYR A 147 -13.99 0.97 7.41
N GLN A 148 -15.14 0.32 7.26
CA GLN A 148 -15.79 0.17 5.95
C GLN A 148 -16.09 1.53 5.32
N GLU A 149 -15.95 1.61 3.99
CA GLU A 149 -16.10 2.85 3.23
C GLU A 149 -17.24 2.73 2.19
N PRO A 150 -18.51 2.66 2.62
CA PRO A 150 -19.65 2.36 1.75
C PRO A 150 -19.92 3.43 0.67
N TRP A 151 -19.31 4.61 0.79
CA TRP A 151 -19.41 5.67 -0.22
C TRP A 151 -18.51 5.45 -1.44
N LYS A 152 -17.55 4.50 -1.39
CA LYS A 152 -16.68 4.18 -2.52
C LYS A 152 -17.45 3.50 -3.65
N GLN A 153 -17.00 3.69 -4.89
CA GLN A 153 -17.46 2.86 -6.00
C GLN A 153 -17.01 1.41 -5.75
N PRO A 154 -17.85 0.37 -5.97
CA PRO A 154 -17.51 -1.02 -5.61
C PRO A 154 -16.26 -1.59 -6.28
N GLY A 155 -15.82 -0.98 -7.39
CA GLY A 155 -14.68 -1.45 -8.18
C GLY A 155 -14.98 -2.73 -8.96
N ARG A 156 -13.98 -3.20 -9.72
CA ARG A 156 -14.12 -4.36 -10.62
C ARG A 156 -14.56 -5.64 -9.90
N PHE A 157 -14.14 -5.80 -8.64
CA PHE A 157 -14.40 -7.00 -7.86
C PHE A 157 -15.42 -6.80 -6.74
N ASN A 158 -16.13 -5.68 -6.68
CA ASN A 158 -17.07 -5.36 -5.60
C ASN A 158 -16.44 -5.39 -4.19
N VAL A 159 -15.16 -5.02 -4.07
CA VAL A 159 -14.40 -5.09 -2.81
C VAL A 159 -14.12 -3.73 -2.17
N GLU A 160 -14.18 -2.64 -2.92
CA GLU A 160 -13.67 -1.32 -2.50
C GLU A 160 -14.37 -0.73 -1.26
N GLN A 161 -15.57 -1.21 -0.94
CA GLN A 161 -16.34 -0.78 0.23
C GLN A 161 -16.03 -1.61 1.50
N SER A 162 -15.21 -2.66 1.37
CA SER A 162 -15.18 -3.83 2.26
C SER A 162 -13.80 -4.15 2.83
N TRP A 163 -12.91 -3.16 2.96
CA TRP A 163 -11.53 -3.30 3.46
C TRP A 163 -11.35 -2.97 4.95
N GLY A 164 -12.41 -2.48 5.60
CA GLY A 164 -12.38 -2.07 7.00
C GLY A 164 -11.98 -3.19 7.95
N MET A 165 -11.02 -2.92 8.83
CA MET A 165 -10.63 -3.81 9.93
C MET A 165 -11.63 -3.83 11.08
N PHE A 166 -12.39 -2.74 11.22
CA PHE A 166 -13.43 -2.58 12.21
C PHE A 166 -14.80 -2.44 11.53
N ASP A 167 -15.75 -3.22 12.01
CA ASP A 167 -17.13 -3.21 11.58
C ASP A 167 -17.98 -2.49 12.63
N LEU A 168 -18.30 -1.22 12.35
CA LEU A 168 -19.11 -0.38 13.23
C LEU A 168 -20.51 -0.93 13.50
N THR A 169 -20.99 -1.86 12.68
CA THR A 169 -22.33 -2.46 12.81
C THR A 169 -22.31 -3.80 13.53
N ASN A 170 -21.17 -4.51 13.53
CA ASN A 170 -21.01 -5.78 14.22
C ASN A 170 -19.54 -6.01 14.67
N PRO A 171 -19.16 -5.55 15.87
CA PRO A 171 -17.79 -5.66 16.37
C PRO A 171 -17.24 -7.09 16.51
N SER A 172 -18.08 -8.14 16.49
CA SER A 172 -17.57 -9.52 16.46
C SER A 172 -16.76 -9.83 15.19
N ASN A 173 -16.95 -9.01 14.16
CA ASN A 173 -16.26 -9.12 12.88
C ASN A 173 -14.88 -8.44 12.88
N ASP A 174 -14.56 -7.64 13.90
CA ASP A 174 -13.32 -6.87 13.96
C ASP A 174 -12.09 -7.76 13.91
N VAL A 175 -11.01 -7.25 13.31
CA VAL A 175 -9.74 -7.96 13.16
C VAL A 175 -8.88 -7.84 14.42
N TRP A 176 -9.36 -8.37 15.55
CA TRP A 176 -8.62 -8.49 16.83
C TRP A 176 -8.99 -9.77 17.59
#